data_AF-B8L061-F1
#
_entry.id   AF-B8L061-F1
#
_cell.length_a   1.000
_cell.length_b   1.000
_cell.length_c   1.000
_cell.angle_alpha   90.00
_cell.angle_beta   90.00
_cell.angle_gamma   90.00
#
_symmetry.space_group_name_H-M   'P 1'
#
loop_
_entity.id
_entity.type
_entity.pdbx_description
1 polymer ?
#
loop_
_entity_poly.entity_id
_entity_poly.type
_entity_poly.pdbx_seq_one_letter_code
_entity_poly.pdbx_strand_id
1 'polypeptide(L)'
;MRALLLTTAITLALAMPLAQAQEKLPDIGSSAGELLTPARQAEYGAMMLRELRNYGYLLDDPLVNDWLQTMGTRLGSNSDQPRQPYTFFVMKDRQINAFATLGGYIGVNAGLVLTAEREDEVAAVLSHEIAHVTQQHVLRGVERAQRDQIPILLGMLAAVVAAQASNSTSSGNATMAAISSGMGLMQQRQINYTRSNESEADRLGIRTLARSGYDVDAMAGFFERMSAAMRGNEGGYSVPEFLRTHPVNITRISEAKARAEQMKKDTVLLTTSTPSGERRERVDPADPSLAEPLLRGNNPLLPSSVLRIPMGQLSRGASGDFDWARERLRVLSADSTAELEREYADMAKRQKDGLNDAQRYGQALAVMRGGRTGAAQARQTLATLLQTRPDNLWLALGLGEAESRAGQAAQANSRFEQLLREHPNSRPVALTYAEILNEQGSREAGQRAQAMLRPLLSQSGNDPVFQQRYARASELAGDSVRASEAYAEAAFLSGRPEQSLMQLQALKRNPALDYVGRARVDARIEAITPTVLELRRQGVQDPDLDRR
;
A
#
# COMPACT_ATOMS: atom_id res chain seq x y z
N MET A 1 19.92 20.09 -70.49
CA MET A 1 19.27 19.03 -69.67
C MET A 1 20.15 18.41 -68.57
N ARG A 2 21.41 18.82 -68.34
CA ARG A 2 22.23 18.28 -67.24
C ARG A 2 22.32 19.16 -65.98
N ALA A 3 21.94 20.44 -66.06
CA ALA A 3 21.93 21.34 -64.91
C ALA A 3 20.64 21.29 -64.07
N LEU A 4 19.54 20.77 -64.63
CA LEU A 4 18.24 20.72 -63.93
C LEU A 4 18.07 19.49 -63.02
N LEU A 5 18.93 18.48 -63.16
CA LEU A 5 18.90 17.25 -62.36
C LEU A 5 19.73 17.37 -61.07
N LEU A 6 20.69 18.31 -61.00
CA LEU A 6 21.45 18.56 -59.77
C LEU A 6 20.66 19.39 -58.75
N THR A 7 19.80 20.31 -59.21
CA THR A 7 19.02 21.16 -58.31
C THR A 7 17.85 20.41 -57.65
N THR A 8 17.31 19.37 -58.29
CA THR A 8 16.28 18.49 -57.69
C THR A 8 16.84 17.47 -56.71
N ALA A 9 18.09 17.03 -56.88
CA ALA A 9 18.74 16.14 -55.92
C ALA A 9 19.12 16.86 -54.61
N ILE A 10 19.45 18.16 -54.67
CA ILE A 10 19.83 18.95 -53.50
C ILE A 10 18.60 19.38 -52.67
N THR A 11 17.43 19.58 -53.30
CA THR A 11 16.19 19.89 -52.56
C THR A 11 15.55 18.67 -51.92
N LEU A 12 15.72 17.46 -52.47
CA LEU A 12 15.22 16.22 -51.84
C LEU A 12 16.09 15.73 -50.67
N ALA A 13 17.36 16.14 -50.58
CA ALA A 13 18.23 15.82 -49.45
C ALA A 13 17.95 16.67 -48.18
N LEU A 14 17.17 17.75 -48.32
CA LEU A 14 16.78 18.65 -47.21
C LEU A 14 15.41 18.34 -46.60
N ALA A 15 14.72 17.31 -47.08
CA ALA A 15 13.40 16.89 -46.60
C ALA A 15 13.45 15.54 -45.87
N MET A 16 14.49 15.28 -45.07
CA MET A 16 14.40 14.24 -44.04
C MET A 16 13.40 14.70 -42.97
N PRO A 17 12.45 13.86 -42.53
CA PRO A 17 11.69 14.19 -41.34
C PRO A 17 12.72 14.27 -40.22
N LEU A 18 12.78 15.42 -39.56
CA LEU A 18 13.33 15.53 -38.21
C LEU A 18 12.49 14.59 -37.33
N ALA A 19 12.85 13.31 -37.33
CA ALA A 19 12.50 12.42 -36.24
C ALA A 19 13.02 13.14 -35.00
N GLN A 20 12.10 13.61 -34.16
CA GLN A 20 12.44 14.01 -32.81
C GLN A 20 12.95 12.76 -32.12
N ALA A 21 14.25 12.50 -32.28
CA ALA A 21 15.01 11.69 -31.37
C ALA A 21 14.87 12.39 -30.02
N GLN A 22 13.95 11.91 -29.20
CA GLN A 22 13.90 12.23 -27.80
C GLN A 22 15.09 11.53 -27.15
N GLU A 23 16.29 12.04 -27.43
CA GLU A 23 17.49 11.75 -26.65
C GLU A 23 17.14 12.10 -25.21
N LYS A 24 17.14 11.07 -24.35
CA LYS A 24 17.21 11.26 -22.90
C LYS A 24 18.54 11.94 -22.61
N LEU A 25 18.56 13.27 -22.67
CA LEU A 25 19.65 14.08 -22.17
C LEU A 25 19.89 13.68 -20.70
N PRO A 26 21.13 13.37 -20.30
CA PRO A 26 21.47 13.20 -18.89
C PRO A 26 21.03 14.45 -18.12
N ASP A 27 20.33 14.27 -17.00
CA ASP A 27 19.94 15.36 -16.10
C ASP A 27 21.20 16.02 -15.54
N ILE A 28 21.66 17.07 -16.20
CA ILE A 28 22.71 17.97 -15.75
C ILE A 28 22.12 18.85 -14.64
N GLY A 29 21.93 18.24 -13.47
CA GLY A 29 21.69 18.91 -12.19
C GLY A 29 20.59 19.96 -12.23
N SER A 30 19.32 19.54 -12.25
CA SER A 30 18.23 20.43 -11.89
C SER A 30 18.44 21.02 -10.49
N SER A 31 18.14 22.31 -10.32
CA SER A 31 18.29 23.03 -9.05
C SER A 31 17.43 22.45 -7.93
N ALA A 32 16.32 21.79 -8.30
CA ALA A 32 15.47 21.03 -7.39
C ALA A 32 16.08 19.70 -6.95
N GLY A 33 16.83 19.01 -7.81
CA GLY A 33 17.57 17.78 -7.46
C GLY A 33 18.71 18.02 -6.47
N GLU A 34 19.30 19.22 -6.47
CA GLU A 34 20.30 19.66 -5.49
C GLU A 34 19.66 20.01 -4.13
N LEU A 35 18.43 20.56 -4.12
CA LEU A 35 17.69 20.87 -2.88
C LEU A 35 17.03 19.64 -2.22
N LEU A 36 16.51 18.70 -3.02
CA LEU A 36 15.80 17.50 -2.55
C LEU A 36 16.46 16.23 -3.08
N THR A 37 17.59 15.86 -2.48
CA THR A 37 18.26 14.60 -2.80
C THR A 37 17.34 13.40 -2.56
N PRO A 38 17.55 12.25 -3.24
CA PRO A 38 16.74 11.04 -3.00
C PRO A 38 16.71 10.61 -1.54
N ALA A 39 17.81 10.78 -0.81
CA ALA A 39 17.87 10.50 0.62
C ALA A 39 16.96 11.40 1.45
N ARG A 40 16.95 12.72 1.17
CA ARG A 40 16.04 13.68 1.82
C ARG A 40 14.57 13.42 1.47
N GLN A 41 14.29 13.04 0.22
CA GLN A 41 12.94 12.67 -0.19
C GLN A 41 12.43 11.44 0.57
N ALA A 42 13.27 10.40 0.70
CA ALA A 42 12.94 9.21 1.48
C ALA A 42 12.76 9.54 2.97
N GLU A 43 13.61 10.40 3.54
CA GLU A 43 13.48 10.89 4.91
C GLU A 43 12.13 11.58 5.15
N TYR A 44 11.75 12.51 4.28
CA TYR A 44 10.48 13.24 4.39
C TYR A 44 9.25 12.34 4.16
N GLY A 45 9.30 11.43 3.19
CA GLY A 45 8.26 10.44 2.98
C GLY A 45 8.06 9.52 4.19
N ALA A 46 9.16 9.07 4.80
CA ALA A 46 9.12 8.28 6.03
C ALA A 46 8.54 9.07 7.21
N MET A 47 8.88 10.36 7.34
CA MET A 47 8.29 11.25 8.36
C MET A 47 6.78 11.39 8.19
N MET A 48 6.30 11.66 6.97
CA MET A 48 4.86 11.72 6.68
C MET A 48 4.16 10.42 7.07
N LEU A 49 4.69 9.27 6.64
CA LEU A 49 4.05 7.98 6.90
C LEU A 49 3.94 7.70 8.40
N ARG A 50 4.98 8.03 9.16
CA ARG A 50 4.98 7.95 10.62
C ARG A 50 3.89 8.82 11.25
N GLU A 51 3.73 10.04 10.75
CA GLU A 51 2.70 10.96 11.24
C GLU A 51 1.30 10.43 10.95
N LEU A 52 1.02 10.02 9.71
CA LEU A 52 -0.25 9.41 9.32
C LEU A 52 -0.61 8.20 10.21
N ARG A 53 0.41 7.39 10.57
CA ARG A 53 0.25 6.28 11.50
C ARG A 53 -0.09 6.74 12.91
N ASN A 54 0.63 7.74 13.44
CA ASN A 54 0.41 8.27 14.79
C ASN A 54 -1.04 8.74 15.00
N TYR A 55 -1.63 9.38 13.99
CA TYR A 55 -3.01 9.85 14.03
C TYR A 55 -4.06 8.79 13.66
N GLY A 56 -3.65 7.55 13.40
CA GLY A 56 -4.56 6.44 13.14
C GLY A 56 -5.23 6.46 11.76
N TYR A 57 -4.63 7.16 10.78
CA TYR A 57 -5.15 7.20 9.41
C TYR A 57 -4.81 5.98 8.57
N LEU A 58 -3.90 5.11 9.03
CA LEU A 58 -3.47 3.95 8.27
C LEU A 58 -4.23 2.68 8.66
N LEU A 59 -4.42 1.80 7.67
CA LEU A 59 -4.85 0.42 7.88
C LEU A 59 -3.63 -0.51 7.81
N ASP A 60 -3.02 -0.79 8.95
CA ASP A 60 -1.85 -1.67 9.05
C ASP A 60 -2.26 -3.15 9.20
N ASP A 61 -3.01 -3.69 8.23
CA ASP A 61 -3.40 -5.12 8.18
C ASP A 61 -2.40 -5.96 7.37
N PRO A 62 -1.84 -7.06 7.92
CA PRO A 62 -0.81 -7.83 7.23
C PRO A 62 -1.23 -8.39 5.86
N LEU A 63 -2.49 -8.83 5.70
CA LEU A 63 -2.97 -9.41 4.44
C LEU A 63 -3.16 -8.35 3.37
N VAL A 64 -3.83 -7.26 3.72
CA VAL A 64 -4.05 -6.14 2.81
C VAL A 64 -2.73 -5.51 2.38
N ASN A 65 -1.82 -5.29 3.33
CA ASN A 65 -0.50 -4.70 3.05
C ASN A 65 0.33 -5.61 2.13
N ASP A 66 0.31 -6.93 2.34
CA ASP A 66 1.04 -7.88 1.49
C ASP A 66 0.47 -7.92 0.07
N TRP A 67 -0.86 -7.91 -0.08
CA TRP A 67 -1.52 -7.81 -1.38
C TRP A 67 -1.17 -6.52 -2.12
N LEU A 68 -1.30 -5.37 -1.46
CA LEU A 68 -0.99 -4.06 -2.06
C LEU A 68 0.50 -3.95 -2.40
N GLN A 69 1.39 -4.37 -1.49
CA GLN A 69 2.83 -4.31 -1.71
C GLN A 69 3.26 -5.26 -2.84
N THR A 70 2.66 -6.45 -2.95
CA THR A 70 2.93 -7.38 -4.06
C THR A 70 2.54 -6.77 -5.40
N MET A 71 1.33 -6.21 -5.49
CA MET A 71 0.87 -5.48 -6.67
C MET A 71 1.80 -4.31 -7.02
N GLY A 72 2.05 -3.43 -6.05
CA GLY A 72 2.87 -2.24 -6.22
C GLY A 72 4.32 -2.54 -6.58
N THR A 73 4.92 -3.59 -6.00
CA THR A 73 6.28 -4.04 -6.33
C THR A 73 6.35 -4.55 -7.76
N ARG A 74 5.35 -5.32 -8.21
CA ARG A 74 5.26 -5.75 -9.61
C ARG A 74 5.18 -4.56 -10.55
N LEU A 75 4.28 -3.62 -10.29
CA LEU A 75 4.13 -2.40 -11.11
C LEU A 75 5.42 -1.56 -11.12
N GLY A 76 6.02 -1.31 -9.95
CA GLY A 76 7.25 -0.53 -9.81
C GLY A 76 8.43 -1.16 -10.57
N SER A 77 8.58 -2.49 -10.50
CA SER A 77 9.64 -3.22 -11.22
C SER A 77 9.49 -3.16 -12.75
N ASN A 78 8.28 -2.92 -13.26
CA ASN A 78 7.97 -2.80 -14.68
C ASN A 78 7.76 -1.34 -15.14
N SER A 79 7.99 -0.38 -14.24
CA SER A 79 7.90 1.04 -14.53
C SER A 79 9.09 1.55 -15.36
N ASP A 80 9.07 2.82 -15.75
CA ASP A 80 10.21 3.45 -16.44
C ASP A 80 11.43 3.69 -15.52
N GLN A 81 11.29 3.48 -14.20
CA GLN A 81 12.41 3.48 -13.23
C GLN A 81 12.37 2.29 -12.27
N PRO A 82 12.72 1.06 -12.72
CA PRO A 82 12.62 -0.16 -11.90
C PRO A 82 13.45 -0.19 -10.60
N ARG A 83 14.46 0.68 -10.48
CA ARG A 83 15.33 0.76 -9.30
C ARG A 83 14.83 1.75 -8.24
N GLN A 84 13.78 2.51 -8.54
CA GLN A 84 13.17 3.42 -7.56
C GLN A 84 12.53 2.60 -6.44
N PRO A 85 12.87 2.84 -5.15
CA PRO A 85 12.15 2.22 -4.05
C PRO A 85 10.74 2.80 -3.95
N TYR A 86 9.77 1.93 -3.67
CA TYR A 86 8.37 2.30 -3.45
C TYR A 86 7.88 1.74 -2.12
N THR A 87 7.09 2.55 -1.40
CA THR A 87 6.37 2.14 -0.19
C THR A 87 4.89 2.38 -0.42
N PHE A 88 4.09 1.32 -0.40
CA PHE A 88 2.65 1.40 -0.56
C PHE A 88 1.96 1.27 0.80
N PHE A 89 0.93 2.07 1.04
CA PHE A 89 0.16 2.02 2.29
C PHE A 89 -1.32 2.31 2.05
N VAL A 90 -2.17 1.77 2.92
CA VAL A 90 -3.62 1.98 2.85
C VAL A 90 -4.07 2.98 3.89
N MET A 91 -4.88 3.94 3.46
CA MET A 91 -5.57 4.89 4.33
C MET A 91 -6.93 4.33 4.76
N LYS A 92 -7.27 4.49 6.04
CA LYS A 92 -8.58 4.22 6.64
C LYS A 92 -9.58 5.32 6.27
N ASP A 93 -9.82 5.47 4.98
CA ASP A 93 -10.75 6.46 4.43
C ASP A 93 -11.58 5.82 3.31
N ARG A 94 -12.91 6.00 3.39
CA ARG A 94 -13.88 5.47 2.43
C ARG A 94 -14.11 6.40 1.24
N GLN A 95 -13.44 7.56 1.17
CA GLN A 95 -13.38 8.38 -0.03
C GLN A 95 -12.53 7.73 -1.13
N ILE A 96 -12.89 7.97 -2.39
CA ILE A 96 -12.11 7.52 -3.55
C ILE A 96 -10.89 8.44 -3.66
N ASN A 97 -9.71 7.93 -3.28
CA ASN A 97 -8.44 8.63 -3.43
C ASN A 97 -7.22 7.71 -3.52
N ALA A 98 -6.19 8.22 -4.18
CA ALA A 98 -4.82 7.72 -4.19
C ALA A 98 -3.89 8.92 -4.36
N PHE A 99 -2.67 8.83 -3.85
CA PHE A 99 -1.69 9.88 -4.04
C PHE A 99 -0.26 9.33 -3.95
N ALA A 100 0.63 9.94 -4.72
CA ALA A 100 2.07 9.80 -4.56
C ALA A 100 2.70 11.02 -3.86
N THR A 101 3.68 10.77 -3.00
CA THR A 101 4.53 11.82 -2.40
C THR A 101 6.02 11.54 -2.63
N LEU A 102 6.86 12.40 -2.07
CA LEU A 102 8.32 12.33 -2.14
C LEU A 102 8.84 10.95 -1.71
N GLY A 103 9.89 10.48 -2.39
CA GLY A 103 10.58 9.24 -2.02
C GLY A 103 9.88 7.95 -2.45
N GLY A 104 8.82 8.03 -3.27
CA GLY A 104 8.10 6.85 -3.77
C GLY A 104 7.09 6.27 -2.78
N TYR A 105 6.61 7.09 -1.84
CA TYR A 105 5.53 6.73 -0.92
C TYR A 105 4.19 6.97 -1.62
N ILE A 106 3.39 5.92 -1.76
CA ILE A 106 2.11 5.93 -2.47
C ILE A 106 1.00 5.44 -1.52
N GLY A 107 0.04 6.31 -1.26
CA GLY A 107 -1.12 6.04 -0.43
C GLY A 107 -2.35 5.70 -1.27
N VAL A 108 -3.14 4.73 -0.83
CA VAL A 108 -4.44 4.38 -1.43
C VAL A 108 -5.52 4.39 -0.36
N ASN A 109 -6.63 5.07 -0.61
CA ASN A 109 -7.77 5.02 0.29
C ASN A 109 -8.54 3.69 0.14
N ALA A 110 -9.04 3.15 1.25
CA ALA A 110 -9.93 1.99 1.22
C ALA A 110 -11.11 2.20 0.25
N GLY A 111 -11.68 3.41 0.19
CA GLY A 111 -12.76 3.78 -0.72
C GLY A 111 -12.47 3.56 -2.20
N LEU A 112 -11.20 3.72 -2.62
CA LEU A 112 -10.78 3.43 -3.98
C LEU A 112 -10.94 1.94 -4.31
N VAL A 113 -10.43 1.08 -3.43
CA VAL A 113 -10.52 -0.39 -3.61
C VAL A 113 -11.96 -0.86 -3.51
N LEU A 114 -12.77 -0.26 -2.63
CA LEU A 114 -14.20 -0.55 -2.50
C LEU A 114 -15.01 -0.16 -3.74
N THR A 115 -14.54 0.83 -4.51
CA THR A 115 -15.18 1.32 -5.74
C THR A 115 -14.75 0.53 -6.97
N ALA A 116 -13.53 -0.02 -6.97
CA ALA A 116 -13.04 -0.85 -8.06
C ALA A 116 -13.87 -2.14 -8.21
N GLU A 117 -14.02 -2.58 -9.45
CA GLU A 117 -14.71 -3.85 -9.77
C GLU A 117 -13.74 -5.02 -9.93
N ARG A 118 -12.48 -4.74 -10.25
CA ARG A 118 -11.42 -5.74 -10.43
C ARG A 118 -10.06 -5.19 -10.03
N GLU A 119 -9.12 -6.11 -9.81
CA GLU A 119 -7.75 -5.76 -9.40
C GLU A 119 -7.04 -4.84 -10.40
N ASP A 120 -7.26 -5.07 -11.70
CA ASP A 120 -6.61 -4.31 -12.78
C ASP A 120 -6.84 -2.81 -12.66
N GLU A 121 -7.94 -2.38 -12.03
CA GLU A 121 -8.29 -0.97 -11.88
C GLU A 121 -7.54 -0.31 -10.74
N VAL A 122 -7.37 -1.04 -9.63
CA VAL A 122 -6.48 -0.61 -8.56
C VAL A 122 -5.05 -0.53 -9.11
N ALA A 123 -4.64 -1.53 -9.89
CA ALA A 123 -3.34 -1.52 -10.56
C ALA A 123 -3.20 -0.36 -11.56
N ALA A 124 -4.26 0.01 -12.27
CA ALA A 124 -4.26 1.15 -13.19
C ALA A 124 -4.03 2.48 -12.46
N VAL A 125 -4.71 2.69 -11.32
CA VAL A 125 -4.48 3.88 -10.50
C VAL A 125 -3.07 3.88 -9.90
N LEU A 126 -2.61 2.75 -9.36
CA LEU A 126 -1.24 2.66 -8.84
C LEU A 126 -0.19 2.91 -9.93
N SER A 127 -0.41 2.43 -11.16
CA SER A 127 0.47 2.70 -12.30
C SER A 127 0.52 4.18 -12.65
N HIS A 128 -0.61 4.88 -12.53
CA HIS A 128 -0.71 6.33 -12.68
C HIS A 128 0.09 7.06 -11.58
N GLU A 129 -0.07 6.67 -10.32
CA GLU A 129 0.69 7.24 -9.19
C GLU A 129 2.20 6.97 -9.31
N ILE A 130 2.58 5.76 -9.74
CA ILE A 130 3.97 5.42 -10.04
C ILE A 130 4.54 6.34 -11.12
N ALA A 131 3.76 6.64 -12.17
CA ALA A 131 4.17 7.58 -13.20
C ALA A 131 4.38 9.00 -12.65
N HIS A 132 3.56 9.45 -11.68
CA HIS A 132 3.82 10.73 -10.99
C HIS A 132 5.17 10.75 -10.27
N VAL A 133 5.55 9.64 -9.63
CA VAL A 133 6.85 9.48 -8.97
C VAL A 133 7.99 9.45 -9.99
N THR A 134 7.92 8.59 -11.01
CA THR A 134 9.03 8.44 -11.98
C THR A 134 9.25 9.72 -12.78
N GLN A 135 8.18 10.46 -13.06
CA GLN A 135 8.26 11.75 -13.75
C GLN A 135 8.51 12.92 -12.81
N GLN A 136 8.72 12.65 -11.52
CA GLN A 136 9.05 13.64 -10.49
C GLN A 136 8.10 14.86 -10.53
N HIS A 137 6.80 14.63 -10.77
CA HIS A 137 5.84 15.71 -10.98
C HIS A 137 5.76 16.66 -9.78
N VAL A 138 5.89 16.12 -8.55
CA VAL A 138 5.96 16.91 -7.31
C VAL A 138 7.20 17.81 -7.30
N LEU A 139 8.39 17.27 -7.60
CA LEU A 139 9.63 18.07 -7.60
C LEU A 139 9.61 19.14 -8.70
N ARG A 140 9.18 18.78 -9.91
CA ARG A 140 9.03 19.75 -11.02
C ARG A 140 8.00 20.83 -10.69
N GLY A 141 6.97 20.49 -9.91
CA GLY A 141 6.01 21.45 -9.37
C GLY A 141 6.65 22.43 -8.39
N VAL A 142 7.39 21.91 -7.41
CA VAL A 142 8.10 22.71 -6.39
C VAL A 142 9.17 23.60 -7.04
N GLU A 143 9.92 23.11 -8.03
CA GLU A 143 10.93 23.90 -8.74
C GLU A 143 10.31 25.13 -9.43
N ARG A 144 9.15 24.94 -10.08
CA ARG A 144 8.41 26.03 -10.72
C ARG A 144 7.87 27.04 -9.71
N ALA A 145 7.67 26.63 -8.46
CA ALA A 145 7.00 27.41 -7.43
C ALA A 145 7.95 28.17 -6.46
N GLN A 146 9.27 28.17 -6.76
CA GLN A 146 10.39 28.74 -5.97
C GLN A 146 10.73 28.01 -4.65
N ARG A 147 12.01 28.13 -4.24
CA ARG A 147 12.72 27.37 -3.18
C ARG A 147 12.11 27.44 -1.77
N ASP A 148 11.27 28.41 -1.47
CA ASP A 148 10.73 28.63 -0.11
C ASP A 148 9.58 27.68 0.26
N GLN A 149 9.14 26.81 -0.65
CA GLN A 149 7.98 25.95 -0.45
C GLN A 149 8.26 24.60 0.23
N ILE A 150 9.50 24.14 0.34
CA ILE A 150 9.78 22.82 0.95
C ILE A 150 9.46 22.81 2.45
N PRO A 151 9.91 23.77 3.28
CA PRO A 151 9.52 23.84 4.68
C PRO A 151 8.01 24.06 4.87
N ILE A 152 7.39 24.78 3.93
CA ILE A 152 5.96 25.09 3.93
C ILE A 152 5.11 23.87 3.55
N LEU A 153 5.53 23.06 2.57
CA LEU A 153 4.88 21.82 2.18
C LEU A 153 4.93 20.81 3.33
N LEU A 154 6.06 20.73 4.03
CA LEU A 154 6.22 19.87 5.20
C LEU A 154 5.37 20.35 6.39
N GLY A 155 5.35 21.66 6.66
CA GLY A 155 4.45 22.25 7.67
C GLY A 155 2.97 22.09 7.32
N MET A 156 2.62 22.12 6.03
CA MET A 156 1.26 21.87 5.56
C MET A 156 0.86 20.40 5.69
N LEU A 157 1.77 19.46 5.37
CA LEU A 157 1.51 18.03 5.53
C LEU A 157 1.21 17.71 7.00
N ALA A 158 1.98 18.23 7.94
CA ALA A 158 1.72 18.11 9.37
C ALA A 158 0.36 18.72 9.78
N ALA A 159 -0.01 19.86 9.19
CA ALA A 159 -1.31 20.50 9.45
C ALA A 159 -2.51 19.71 8.90
N VAL A 160 -2.37 19.00 7.76
CA VAL A 160 -3.39 18.11 7.17
C VAL A 160 -3.75 17.00 8.15
N VAL A 161 -2.73 16.44 8.80
CA VAL A 161 -2.87 15.33 9.72
C VAL A 161 -3.49 15.79 11.05
N ALA A 162 -3.15 17.01 11.51
CA ALA A 162 -3.79 17.61 12.68
C ALA A 162 -5.26 18.01 12.46
N ALA A 163 -5.62 18.49 11.25
CA ALA A 163 -6.97 18.96 10.94
C ALA A 163 -8.01 17.83 10.77
N GLN A 164 -7.58 16.64 10.38
CA GLN A 164 -8.46 15.47 10.27
C GLN A 164 -8.70 14.77 11.61
N ALA A 165 -7.93 15.11 12.66
CA ALA A 165 -7.99 14.46 13.96
C ALA A 165 -9.02 15.12 14.90
N SER A 166 -9.46 16.33 14.57
CA SER A 166 -10.40 17.11 15.37
C SER A 166 -11.86 16.82 15.00
N ASN A 167 -12.28 15.55 15.13
CA ASN A 167 -13.71 15.19 15.14
C ASN A 167 -14.24 15.09 16.58
N SER A 168 -13.90 16.08 17.43
CA SER A 168 -14.37 16.13 18.82
C SER A 168 -14.70 17.56 19.24
N THR A 169 -15.98 17.74 19.54
CA THR A 169 -16.61 18.92 20.13
C THR A 169 -16.12 19.15 21.57
N SER A 170 -15.11 20.01 21.76
CA SER A 170 -15.03 20.85 22.98
C SER A 170 -14.04 22.02 22.84
N SER A 171 -14.61 23.23 22.88
CA SER A 171 -14.04 24.54 23.24
C SER A 171 -12.64 24.96 22.77
N GLY A 172 -12.61 25.91 21.82
CA GLY A 172 -11.45 26.80 21.60
C GLY A 172 -11.55 27.55 20.27
N ASN A 173 -12.07 28.79 20.27
CA ASN A 173 -12.19 29.63 19.07
C ASN A 173 -10.84 29.87 18.34
N ALA A 174 -9.70 29.70 19.02
CA ALA A 174 -8.38 29.77 18.42
C ALA A 174 -8.01 28.51 17.60
N THR A 175 -8.44 27.33 18.04
CA THR A 175 -8.23 26.06 17.33
C THR A 175 -9.03 26.02 16.02
N MET A 176 -10.27 26.54 16.03
CA MET A 176 -11.09 26.67 14.81
C MET A 176 -10.54 27.69 13.81
N ALA A 177 -9.93 28.78 14.26
CA ALA A 177 -9.27 29.76 13.39
C ALA A 177 -7.97 29.19 12.77
N ALA A 178 -7.20 28.40 13.53
CA ALA A 178 -6.01 27.71 13.04
C ALA A 178 -6.36 26.57 12.04
N ILE A 179 -7.42 25.81 12.31
CA ILE A 179 -7.91 24.76 11.42
C ILE A 179 -8.51 25.34 10.13
N SER A 180 -9.30 26.41 10.20
CA SER A 180 -9.88 27.03 9.00
C SER A 180 -8.85 27.74 8.12
N SER A 181 -7.83 28.37 8.72
CA SER A 181 -6.71 28.94 7.97
C SER A 181 -5.78 27.87 7.40
N GLY A 182 -5.50 26.79 8.13
CA GLY A 182 -4.75 25.62 7.64
C GLY A 182 -5.46 24.91 6.49
N MET A 183 -6.77 24.63 6.63
CA MET A 183 -7.60 24.02 5.59
C MET A 183 -7.80 24.94 4.38
N GLY A 184 -7.97 26.25 4.59
CA GLY A 184 -8.04 27.24 3.51
C GLY A 184 -6.73 27.32 2.72
N LEU A 185 -5.58 27.23 3.40
CA LEU A 185 -4.27 27.14 2.77
C LEU A 185 -4.03 25.78 2.10
N MET A 186 -4.55 24.68 2.64
CA MET A 186 -4.49 23.34 2.02
C MET A 186 -5.33 23.26 0.73
N GLN A 187 -6.55 23.78 0.76
CA GLN A 187 -7.42 23.87 -0.42
C GLN A 187 -6.81 24.79 -1.49
N GLN A 188 -6.12 25.86 -1.07
CA GLN A 188 -5.50 26.83 -1.97
C GLN A 188 -4.12 26.40 -2.49
N ARG A 189 -3.43 25.46 -1.82
CA ARG A 189 -2.06 25.02 -2.15
C ARG A 189 -1.95 23.53 -2.47
N GLN A 190 -3.08 22.88 -2.74
CA GLN A 190 -3.14 21.57 -3.36
C GLN A 190 -2.22 21.59 -4.60
N ILE A 191 -1.29 20.63 -4.70
CA ILE A 191 -0.44 20.51 -5.89
C ILE A 191 -1.35 20.02 -7.02
N ASN A 192 -1.99 20.98 -7.69
CA ASN A 192 -2.81 20.68 -8.84
C ASN A 192 -1.86 20.27 -9.95
N TYR A 193 -1.92 19.00 -10.32
CA TYR A 193 -1.19 18.54 -11.48
C TYR A 193 -1.70 19.27 -12.71
N THR A 194 -0.78 19.79 -13.52
CA THR A 194 -1.18 20.42 -14.78
C THR A 194 -1.81 19.36 -15.68
N ARG A 195 -2.67 19.79 -16.62
CA ARG A 195 -3.23 18.88 -17.63
C ARG A 195 -2.16 18.09 -18.39
N SER A 196 -0.97 18.68 -18.57
CA SER A 196 0.18 17.99 -19.17
C SER A 196 0.75 16.89 -18.27
N ASN A 197 0.83 17.10 -16.95
CA ASN A 197 1.29 16.10 -16.00
C ASN A 197 0.34 14.89 -16.00
N GLU A 198 -0.98 15.14 -16.02
CA GLU A 198 -1.99 14.08 -16.06
C GLU A 198 -1.91 13.26 -17.35
N SER A 199 -1.81 13.90 -18.52
CA SER A 199 -1.68 13.19 -19.81
C SER A 199 -0.35 12.42 -19.90
N GLU A 200 0.72 12.96 -19.31
CA GLU A 200 2.00 12.26 -19.20
C GLU A 200 1.88 11.02 -18.30
N ALA A 201 1.26 11.15 -17.12
CA ALA A 201 1.03 10.07 -16.18
C ALA A 201 0.11 8.98 -16.75
N ASP A 202 -1.00 9.34 -17.40
CA ASP A 202 -1.91 8.39 -18.08
C ASP A 202 -1.15 7.55 -19.11
N ARG A 203 -0.33 8.21 -19.95
CA ARG A 203 0.44 7.56 -21.02
C ARG A 203 1.50 6.59 -20.49
N LEU A 204 2.18 6.94 -19.40
CA LEU A 204 3.24 6.12 -18.80
C LEU A 204 2.66 5.02 -17.91
N GLY A 205 1.59 5.35 -17.18
CA GLY A 205 0.85 4.45 -16.31
C GLY A 205 0.26 3.30 -17.11
N ILE A 206 -0.43 3.56 -18.23
CA ILE A 206 -1.00 2.48 -19.05
C ILE A 206 0.07 1.56 -19.66
N ARG A 207 1.28 2.08 -19.96
CA ARG A 207 2.43 1.25 -20.37
C ARG A 207 2.94 0.38 -19.24
N THR A 208 3.05 0.92 -18.03
CA THR A 208 3.48 0.18 -16.84
C THR A 208 2.47 -0.92 -16.51
N LEU A 209 1.18 -0.62 -16.62
CA LEU A 209 0.07 -1.55 -16.45
C LEU A 209 0.18 -2.72 -17.44
N ALA A 210 0.37 -2.42 -18.72
CA ALA A 210 0.55 -3.42 -19.79
C ALA A 210 1.76 -4.31 -19.54
N ARG A 211 2.95 -3.73 -19.23
CA ARG A 211 4.18 -4.47 -18.93
C ARG A 211 4.04 -5.40 -17.72
N SER A 212 3.13 -5.08 -16.82
CA SER A 212 2.88 -5.84 -15.60
C SER A 212 1.84 -6.97 -15.79
N GLY A 213 1.28 -7.12 -16.99
CA GLY A 213 0.30 -8.15 -17.35
C GLY A 213 -1.15 -7.86 -16.93
N TYR A 214 -1.45 -6.64 -16.50
CA TYR A 214 -2.81 -6.22 -16.16
C TYR A 214 -3.58 -5.75 -17.40
N ASP A 215 -4.91 -5.79 -17.33
CA ASP A 215 -5.77 -5.33 -18.42
C ASP A 215 -5.66 -3.81 -18.65
N VAL A 216 -5.23 -3.41 -19.84
CA VAL A 216 -5.06 -2.00 -20.25
C VAL A 216 -6.39 -1.23 -20.31
N ASP A 217 -7.53 -1.91 -20.44
CA ASP A 217 -8.85 -1.27 -20.39
C ASP A 217 -9.22 -0.77 -18.99
N ALA A 218 -8.56 -1.31 -17.96
CA ALA A 218 -8.88 -1.02 -16.57
C ALA A 218 -8.69 0.46 -16.22
N MET A 219 -7.72 1.15 -16.86
CA MET A 219 -7.54 2.59 -16.65
C MET A 219 -8.76 3.39 -17.10
N ALA A 220 -9.24 3.13 -18.32
CA ALA A 220 -10.44 3.79 -18.83
C ALA A 220 -11.69 3.41 -18.01
N GLY A 221 -11.83 2.12 -17.68
CA GLY A 221 -12.95 1.64 -16.86
C GLY A 221 -13.01 2.31 -15.49
N PHE A 222 -11.87 2.47 -14.82
CA PHE A 222 -11.84 3.15 -13.52
C PHE A 222 -12.21 4.63 -13.64
N PHE A 223 -11.71 5.34 -14.66
CA PHE A 223 -12.11 6.74 -14.92
C PHE A 223 -13.61 6.89 -15.17
N GLU A 224 -14.23 5.95 -15.88
CA GLU A 224 -15.68 5.94 -16.10
C GLU A 224 -16.45 5.72 -14.80
N ARG A 225 -16.00 4.81 -13.93
CA ARG A 225 -16.63 4.59 -12.61
C ARG A 225 -16.54 5.80 -11.73
N MET A 226 -15.39 6.45 -11.70
CA MET A 226 -15.23 7.68 -10.94
C MET A 226 -16.16 8.78 -11.47
N SER A 227 -16.30 8.91 -12.80
CA SER A 227 -17.28 9.81 -13.41
C SER A 227 -18.73 9.44 -13.06
N ALA A 228 -19.06 8.16 -12.97
CA ALA A 228 -20.38 7.68 -12.57
C ALA A 228 -20.68 7.93 -11.08
N ALA A 229 -19.70 7.68 -10.20
CA ALA A 229 -19.80 7.93 -8.77
C ALA A 229 -20.07 9.41 -8.44
N MET A 230 -19.60 10.33 -9.29
CA MET A 230 -19.95 11.75 -9.17
C MET A 230 -21.41 12.04 -9.50
N ARG A 231 -21.95 11.45 -10.59
CA ARG A 231 -23.33 11.70 -11.04
C ARG A 231 -24.37 11.16 -10.06
N GLY A 232 -24.07 10.06 -9.37
CA GLY A 232 -24.93 9.51 -8.32
C GLY A 232 -24.97 10.35 -7.03
N ASN A 233 -24.05 11.30 -6.86
CA ASN A 233 -23.85 12.08 -5.63
C ASN A 233 -24.48 13.50 -5.68
N GLU A 234 -25.41 13.77 -6.60
CA GLU A 234 -26.14 15.05 -6.72
C GLU A 234 -26.97 15.44 -5.47
N GLY A 235 -27.05 14.57 -4.46
CA GLY A 235 -27.79 14.75 -3.20
C GLY A 235 -27.01 15.36 -2.01
N GLY A 236 -25.78 15.86 -2.18
CA GLY A 236 -25.12 16.70 -1.16
C GLY A 236 -23.77 16.23 -0.61
N TYR A 237 -23.01 15.38 -1.32
CA TYR A 237 -21.61 15.07 -0.95
C TYR A 237 -20.60 15.70 -1.93
N SER A 238 -19.51 16.20 -1.37
CA SER A 238 -18.45 16.93 -2.07
C SER A 238 -17.73 16.08 -3.13
N VAL A 239 -17.29 16.69 -4.23
CA VAL A 239 -16.46 16.05 -5.29
C VAL A 239 -15.34 15.19 -4.67
N PRO A 240 -15.17 13.91 -5.10
CA PRO A 240 -14.11 13.04 -4.60
C PRO A 240 -12.74 13.73 -4.60
N GLU A 241 -11.97 13.55 -3.53
CA GLU A 241 -10.68 14.24 -3.36
C GLU A 241 -9.69 13.93 -4.49
N PHE A 242 -9.70 12.68 -5.00
CA PHE A 242 -8.92 12.29 -6.17
C PHE A 242 -9.15 13.20 -7.38
N LEU A 243 -10.38 13.66 -7.61
CA LEU A 243 -10.71 14.50 -8.76
C LEU A 243 -10.34 15.97 -8.56
N ARG A 244 -10.09 16.38 -7.32
CA ARG A 244 -9.55 17.71 -7.02
C ARG A 244 -8.06 17.75 -7.37
N THR A 245 -7.34 16.67 -7.09
CA THR A 245 -5.91 16.51 -7.43
C THR A 245 -5.68 16.05 -8.88
N HIS A 246 -6.55 15.17 -9.39
CA HIS A 246 -6.49 14.52 -10.70
C HIS A 246 -7.83 14.63 -11.45
N PRO A 247 -8.17 15.78 -12.05
CA PRO A 247 -9.44 15.96 -12.73
C PRO A 247 -9.56 15.01 -13.93
N VAL A 248 -10.55 14.11 -13.89
CA VAL A 248 -10.90 13.24 -15.01
C VAL A 248 -11.98 13.89 -15.86
N ASN A 249 -11.76 13.88 -17.17
CA ASN A 249 -12.69 14.41 -18.17
C ASN A 249 -12.88 13.41 -19.31
N ILE A 250 -13.85 13.70 -20.19
CA ILE A 250 -14.19 12.85 -21.34
C ILE A 250 -12.97 12.66 -22.26
N THR A 251 -12.11 13.67 -22.39
CA THR A 251 -10.88 13.59 -23.19
C THR A 251 -9.93 12.53 -22.65
N ARG A 252 -9.64 12.52 -21.35
CA ARG A 252 -8.76 11.52 -20.71
C ARG A 252 -9.31 10.11 -20.83
N ILE A 253 -10.62 9.93 -20.63
CA ILE A 253 -11.29 8.63 -20.83
C ILE A 253 -11.12 8.16 -22.27
N SER A 254 -11.35 9.06 -23.24
CA SER A 254 -11.23 8.73 -24.67
C SER A 254 -9.78 8.43 -25.08
N GLU A 255 -8.82 9.18 -24.56
CA GLU A 255 -7.38 8.92 -24.76
C GLU A 255 -6.94 7.59 -24.16
N ALA A 256 -7.37 7.28 -22.94
CA ALA A 256 -7.07 6.00 -22.28
C ALA A 256 -7.60 4.82 -23.10
N LYS A 257 -8.86 4.90 -23.59
CA LYS A 257 -9.44 3.90 -24.51
C LYS A 257 -8.65 3.78 -25.80
N ALA A 258 -8.31 4.89 -26.44
CA ALA A 258 -7.55 4.88 -27.70
C ALA A 258 -6.17 4.23 -27.53
N ARG A 259 -5.47 4.51 -26.41
CA ARG A 259 -4.18 3.89 -26.08
C ARG A 259 -4.34 2.39 -25.79
N ALA A 260 -5.34 2.00 -25.02
CA ALA A 260 -5.64 0.59 -24.76
C ALA A 260 -5.88 -0.18 -26.05
N GLU A 261 -6.69 0.35 -26.97
CA GLU A 261 -6.94 -0.25 -28.28
C GLU A 261 -5.68 -0.33 -29.15
N GLN A 262 -4.80 0.68 -29.09
CA GLN A 262 -3.51 0.61 -29.78
C GLN A 262 -2.64 -0.51 -29.21
N MET A 263 -2.49 -0.60 -27.89
CA MET A 263 -1.69 -1.64 -27.24
C MET A 263 -2.23 -3.05 -27.48
N LYS A 264 -3.55 -3.20 -27.62
CA LYS A 264 -4.17 -4.49 -27.96
C LYS A 264 -3.84 -4.98 -29.37
N LYS A 265 -3.53 -4.07 -30.31
CA LYS A 265 -3.09 -4.46 -31.66
C LYS A 265 -1.71 -5.08 -31.66
N ASP A 266 -0.88 -4.64 -30.72
CA ASP A 266 0.52 -5.06 -30.59
C ASP A 266 0.68 -6.29 -29.64
N THR A 267 -0.40 -6.77 -29.03
CA THR A 267 -0.39 -7.88 -28.06
C THR A 267 -1.30 -9.04 -28.48
N VAL A 268 -0.93 -10.26 -28.10
CA VAL A 268 -1.71 -11.47 -28.36
C VAL A 268 -2.31 -12.01 -27.07
N LEU A 269 -3.49 -12.64 -27.16
CA LEU A 269 -4.11 -13.30 -26.01
C LEU A 269 -3.50 -14.70 -25.84
N LEU A 270 -2.70 -14.88 -24.80
CA LEU A 270 -2.15 -16.17 -24.40
C LEU A 270 -3.11 -16.84 -23.42
N THR A 271 -3.48 -18.09 -23.69
CA THR A 271 -4.30 -18.89 -22.79
C THR A 271 -3.45 -20.00 -22.19
N THR A 272 -3.19 -19.91 -20.89
CA THR A 272 -2.48 -20.93 -20.12
C THR A 272 -3.51 -21.84 -19.45
N SER A 273 -3.55 -23.11 -19.86
CA SER A 273 -4.40 -24.13 -19.25
C SER A 273 -3.58 -25.03 -18.34
N THR A 274 -4.04 -25.21 -17.11
CA THR A 274 -3.46 -26.10 -16.09
C THR A 274 -4.54 -27.01 -15.53
N PRO A 275 -4.20 -28.14 -14.87
CA PRO A 275 -5.19 -28.96 -14.16
C PRO A 275 -6.00 -28.19 -13.10
N SER A 276 -5.47 -27.05 -12.62
CA SER A 276 -6.10 -26.15 -11.66
C SER A 276 -6.97 -25.05 -12.29
N GLY A 277 -7.03 -24.93 -13.62
CA GLY A 277 -7.87 -23.95 -14.31
C GLY A 277 -7.25 -23.34 -15.57
N GLU A 278 -8.03 -22.52 -16.28
CA GLU A 278 -7.61 -21.76 -17.46
C GLU A 278 -7.39 -20.28 -17.11
N ARG A 279 -6.34 -19.69 -17.68
CA ARG A 279 -5.99 -18.28 -17.52
C ARG A 279 -5.78 -17.66 -18.90
N ARG A 280 -6.30 -16.44 -19.10
CA ARG A 280 -6.12 -15.66 -20.33
C ARG A 280 -5.41 -14.37 -19.97
N GLU A 281 -4.28 -14.10 -20.62
CA GLU A 281 -3.51 -12.88 -20.45
C GLU A 281 -3.12 -12.30 -21.81
N ARG A 282 -3.07 -10.98 -21.94
CA ARG A 282 -2.51 -10.34 -23.13
C ARG A 282 -1.02 -10.17 -22.92
N VAL A 283 -0.23 -10.67 -23.85
CA VAL A 283 1.23 -10.60 -23.80
C VAL A 283 1.76 -9.98 -25.08
N ASP A 284 2.85 -9.23 -24.97
CA ASP A 284 3.61 -8.77 -26.13
C ASP A 284 4.41 -9.98 -26.68
N PRO A 285 4.17 -10.44 -27.92
CA PRO A 285 4.93 -11.55 -28.50
C PRO A 285 6.45 -11.34 -28.51
N ALA A 286 6.90 -10.08 -28.48
CA ALA A 286 8.31 -9.71 -28.47
C ALA A 286 8.90 -9.62 -27.04
N ASP A 287 8.11 -9.86 -26.00
CA ASP A 287 8.57 -9.84 -24.60
C ASP A 287 9.60 -10.97 -24.36
N PRO A 288 10.88 -10.64 -24.09
CA PRO A 288 11.93 -11.64 -23.88
C PRO A 288 11.67 -12.51 -22.65
N SER A 289 10.84 -12.05 -21.70
CA SER A 289 10.48 -12.86 -20.53
C SER A 289 9.51 -14.01 -20.86
N LEU A 290 8.88 -14.01 -22.04
CA LEU A 290 8.14 -15.17 -22.57
C LEU A 290 9.07 -16.25 -23.13
N ALA A 291 10.32 -15.88 -23.49
CA ALA A 291 11.35 -16.80 -23.96
C ALA A 291 12.17 -17.41 -22.81
N GLU A 292 12.08 -16.86 -21.60
CA GLU A 292 12.66 -17.48 -20.41
C GLU A 292 11.84 -18.73 -20.01
N PRO A 293 12.48 -19.88 -19.76
CA PRO A 293 11.78 -21.02 -19.18
C PRO A 293 11.09 -20.61 -17.88
N LEU A 294 9.80 -20.94 -17.72
CA LEU A 294 9.00 -20.71 -16.50
C LEU A 294 9.64 -21.29 -15.22
N LEU A 295 10.69 -22.10 -15.40
CA LEU A 295 11.50 -22.74 -14.37
C LEU A 295 12.85 -22.03 -14.24
N ARG A 296 12.93 -20.95 -13.43
CA ARG A 296 14.19 -20.64 -12.73
C ARG A 296 14.35 -21.54 -11.51
N GLY A 297 14.30 -22.85 -11.72
CA GLY A 297 14.64 -23.86 -10.72
C GLY A 297 16.10 -24.26 -10.90
N ASN A 298 17.01 -23.71 -10.09
CA ASN A 298 18.45 -23.99 -10.14
C ASN A 298 18.82 -25.44 -9.72
N ASN A 299 17.96 -26.44 -9.90
CA ASN A 299 18.27 -27.82 -9.54
C ASN A 299 17.74 -28.84 -10.57
N PRO A 300 18.61 -29.35 -11.47
CA PRO A 300 18.25 -30.33 -12.49
C PRO A 300 17.94 -31.73 -11.96
N LEU A 301 18.00 -31.94 -10.63
CA LEU A 301 17.77 -33.24 -9.99
C LEU A 301 16.36 -33.42 -9.39
N LEU A 302 15.50 -32.40 -9.46
CA LEU A 302 14.14 -32.51 -8.93
C LEU A 302 13.19 -33.07 -10.01
N PRO A 303 12.48 -34.19 -9.75
CA PRO A 303 11.48 -34.71 -10.68
C PRO A 303 10.37 -33.68 -10.92
N SER A 304 9.92 -33.55 -12.17
CA SER A 304 8.81 -32.64 -12.54
C SER A 304 7.50 -32.92 -11.79
N SER A 305 7.35 -34.11 -11.21
CA SER A 305 6.22 -34.50 -10.35
C SER A 305 6.23 -33.87 -8.95
N VAL A 306 7.36 -33.29 -8.52
CA VAL A 306 7.53 -32.65 -7.19
C VAL A 306 7.37 -31.12 -7.27
N LEU A 307 7.52 -30.54 -8.46
CA LEU A 307 7.33 -29.11 -8.71
C LEU A 307 5.84 -28.79 -8.88
N ARG A 308 5.08 -28.76 -7.78
CA ARG A 308 3.80 -28.05 -7.75
C ARG A 308 4.10 -26.55 -7.66
N ILE A 309 4.15 -25.86 -8.80
CA ILE A 309 4.23 -24.40 -8.81
C ILE A 309 2.81 -23.87 -8.60
N PRO A 310 2.53 -23.14 -7.51
CA PRO A 310 1.23 -22.49 -7.34
C PRO A 310 1.01 -21.50 -8.50
N MET A 311 -0.18 -21.49 -9.10
CA MET A 311 -0.54 -20.58 -10.20
C MET A 311 -0.21 -19.10 -9.92
N GLY A 312 -0.26 -18.67 -8.65
CA GLY A 312 0.13 -17.33 -8.22
C GLY A 312 1.60 -16.96 -8.50
N GLN A 313 2.52 -17.93 -8.52
CA GLN A 313 3.93 -17.71 -8.86
C GLN A 313 4.17 -17.54 -10.37
N LEU A 314 3.22 -17.99 -11.21
CA LEU A 314 3.23 -17.81 -12.67
C LEU A 314 2.36 -16.62 -13.11
N SER A 315 1.66 -15.95 -12.18
CA SER A 315 0.65 -14.94 -12.50
C SER A 315 1.28 -13.60 -12.87
N ARG A 316 1.02 -13.12 -14.10
CA ARG A 316 1.27 -11.75 -14.57
C ARG A 316 -0.04 -10.95 -14.63
N GLY A 317 -0.36 -10.12 -13.64
CA GLY A 317 -1.66 -9.41 -13.59
C GLY A 317 -2.47 -9.77 -12.35
N ALA A 318 -3.81 -9.79 -12.43
CA ALA A 318 -4.65 -9.97 -11.24
C ALA A 318 -4.29 -11.20 -10.39
N SER A 319 -4.15 -11.00 -9.07
CA SER A 319 -3.75 -12.05 -8.12
C SER A 319 -4.83 -13.10 -7.85
N GLY A 320 -6.11 -12.73 -8.05
CA GLY A 320 -7.26 -13.52 -7.58
C GLY A 320 -7.65 -13.23 -6.13
N ASP A 321 -6.90 -12.36 -5.44
CA ASP A 321 -7.14 -11.98 -4.04
C ASP A 321 -7.99 -10.71 -3.88
N PHE A 322 -8.20 -9.96 -4.96
CA PHE A 322 -8.86 -8.65 -4.94
C PHE A 322 -10.21 -8.65 -4.22
N ASP A 323 -11.11 -9.59 -4.50
CA ASP A 323 -12.42 -9.60 -3.85
C ASP A 323 -12.30 -9.82 -2.34
N TRP A 324 -11.37 -10.66 -1.88
CA TRP A 324 -11.12 -10.88 -0.45
C TRP A 324 -10.49 -9.66 0.22
N ALA A 325 -9.52 -9.03 -0.47
CA ALA A 325 -8.91 -7.78 -0.02
C ALA A 325 -9.94 -6.65 0.09
N ARG A 326 -10.83 -6.51 -0.90
CA ARG A 326 -11.92 -5.53 -0.91
C ARG A 326 -12.86 -5.72 0.27
N GLU A 327 -13.28 -6.95 0.55
CA GLU A 327 -14.22 -7.21 1.66
C GLU A 327 -13.53 -7.12 3.04
N ARG A 328 -12.24 -7.50 3.16
CA ARG A 328 -11.47 -7.25 4.39
C ARG A 328 -11.30 -5.74 4.62
N LEU A 329 -11.02 -4.97 3.57
CA LEU A 329 -10.95 -3.51 3.64
C LEU A 329 -12.27 -2.87 4.02
N ARG A 330 -13.40 -3.38 3.50
CA ARG A 330 -14.74 -2.89 3.86
C ARG A 330 -14.96 -2.98 5.37
N VAL A 331 -14.57 -4.11 5.96
CA VAL A 331 -14.67 -4.34 7.40
C VAL A 331 -13.71 -3.44 8.17
N LEU A 332 -12.45 -3.36 7.76
CA LEU A 332 -11.41 -2.57 8.42
C LEU A 332 -11.68 -1.05 8.39
N SER A 333 -12.26 -0.54 7.30
CA SER A 333 -12.52 0.89 7.10
C SER A 333 -13.86 1.39 7.64
N ALA A 334 -14.76 0.50 8.06
CA ALA A 334 -16.06 0.91 8.59
C ALA A 334 -15.94 1.51 10.01
N ASP A 335 -16.78 2.50 10.29
CA ASP A 335 -16.79 3.23 11.56
C ASP A 335 -17.48 2.44 12.67
N SER A 336 -18.46 1.60 12.31
CA SER A 336 -19.20 0.79 13.28
C SER A 336 -19.65 -0.57 12.75
N THR A 337 -19.84 -1.53 13.66
CA THR A 337 -20.40 -2.85 13.31
C THR A 337 -21.82 -2.74 12.78
N ALA A 338 -22.64 -1.82 13.30
CA ALA A 338 -24.02 -1.62 12.85
C ALA A 338 -24.12 -1.06 11.41
N GLU A 339 -23.12 -0.31 10.96
CA GLU A 339 -23.01 0.09 9.56
C GLU A 339 -22.72 -1.12 8.67
N LEU A 340 -21.75 -1.96 9.05
CA LEU A 340 -21.39 -3.17 8.31
C LEU A 340 -22.57 -4.13 8.16
N GLU A 341 -23.31 -4.36 9.25
CA GLU A 341 -24.49 -5.24 9.23
C GLU A 341 -25.54 -4.76 8.22
N ARG A 342 -25.81 -3.44 8.20
CA ARG A 342 -26.72 -2.83 7.22
C ARG A 342 -26.19 -2.96 5.80
N GLU A 343 -24.91 -2.67 5.60
CA GLU A 343 -24.27 -2.71 4.27
C GLU A 343 -24.34 -4.12 3.66
N TYR A 344 -23.97 -5.16 4.41
CA TYR A 344 -24.07 -6.55 3.93
C TYR A 344 -25.52 -7.03 3.78
N ALA A 345 -26.44 -6.60 4.66
CA ALA A 345 -27.86 -6.94 4.52
C ALA A 345 -28.47 -6.33 3.24
N ASP A 346 -28.10 -5.09 2.91
CA ASP A 346 -28.55 -4.44 1.68
C ASP A 346 -27.95 -5.09 0.44
N MET A 347 -26.66 -5.48 0.47
CA MET A 347 -26.04 -6.25 -0.61
C MET A 347 -26.75 -7.57 -0.85
N ALA A 348 -27.09 -8.29 0.23
CA ALA A 348 -27.80 -9.56 0.14
C ALA A 348 -29.20 -9.40 -0.47
N LYS A 349 -29.89 -8.28 -0.21
CA LYS A 349 -31.22 -7.99 -0.79
C LYS A 349 -31.17 -7.58 -2.26
N ARG A 350 -30.13 -6.85 -2.68
CA ARG A 350 -29.99 -6.36 -4.07
C ARG A 350 -29.57 -7.47 -5.03
N GLN A 351 -28.87 -8.49 -4.54
CA GLN A 351 -28.35 -9.58 -5.35
C GLN A 351 -29.34 -10.75 -5.41
N LYS A 352 -29.63 -11.22 -6.63
CA LYS A 352 -30.57 -12.33 -6.85
C LYS A 352 -30.13 -13.64 -6.18
N ASP A 353 -28.83 -13.91 -6.19
CA ASP A 353 -28.24 -15.16 -5.66
C ASP A 353 -27.70 -14.99 -4.22
N GLY A 354 -28.03 -13.88 -3.56
CA GLY A 354 -27.49 -13.51 -2.27
C GLY A 354 -26.01 -13.10 -2.33
N LEU A 355 -25.33 -13.11 -1.18
CA LEU A 355 -23.92 -12.74 -1.09
C LEU A 355 -23.03 -13.81 -1.76
N ASN A 356 -22.03 -13.36 -2.53
CA ASN A 356 -20.97 -14.21 -3.07
C ASN A 356 -19.97 -14.64 -1.97
N ASP A 357 -19.05 -15.56 -2.28
CA ASP A 357 -18.11 -16.12 -1.30
C ASP A 357 -17.25 -15.06 -0.59
N ALA A 358 -16.74 -14.07 -1.32
CA ALA A 358 -15.93 -12.99 -0.75
C ALA A 358 -16.75 -12.09 0.18
N GLN A 359 -17.98 -11.78 -0.20
CA GLN A 359 -18.90 -11.01 0.64
C GLN A 359 -19.33 -11.79 1.88
N ARG A 360 -19.50 -13.12 1.78
CA ARG A 360 -19.74 -13.99 2.95
C ARG A 360 -18.53 -14.00 3.89
N TYR A 361 -17.32 -13.98 3.35
CA TYR A 361 -16.10 -13.79 4.15
C TYR A 361 -16.10 -12.44 4.87
N GLY A 362 -16.35 -11.35 4.15
CA GLY A 362 -16.46 -10.02 4.75
C GLY A 362 -17.53 -9.94 5.83
N GLN A 363 -18.71 -10.52 5.58
CA GLN A 363 -19.78 -10.61 6.57
C GLN A 363 -19.36 -11.42 7.81
N ALA A 364 -18.65 -12.55 7.62
CA ALA A 364 -18.13 -13.35 8.73
C ALA A 364 -17.13 -12.55 9.59
N LEU A 365 -16.23 -11.79 8.95
CA LEU A 365 -15.30 -10.90 9.67
C LEU A 365 -16.04 -9.78 10.43
N ALA A 366 -17.10 -9.23 9.86
CA ALA A 366 -17.93 -8.23 10.52
C ALA A 366 -18.62 -8.81 11.77
N VAL A 367 -19.27 -9.97 11.64
CA VAL A 367 -19.95 -10.67 12.75
C VAL A 367 -18.95 -11.07 13.84
N MET A 368 -17.72 -11.43 13.49
CA MET A 368 -16.65 -11.73 14.44
C MET A 368 -16.30 -10.56 15.37
N ARG A 369 -16.62 -9.31 15.00
CA ARG A 369 -16.47 -8.13 15.88
C ARG A 369 -17.51 -8.08 17.00
N GLY A 370 -18.61 -8.83 16.89
CA GLY A 370 -19.65 -8.95 17.90
C GLY A 370 -19.26 -9.77 19.15
N GLY A 371 -17.99 -10.15 19.28
CA GLY A 371 -17.46 -10.91 20.42
C GLY A 371 -17.48 -12.43 20.19
N ARG A 372 -17.46 -13.20 21.29
CA ARG A 372 -17.23 -14.66 21.25
C ARG A 372 -18.32 -15.44 20.49
N THR A 373 -19.57 -15.05 20.64
CA THR A 373 -20.71 -15.66 19.91
C THR A 373 -20.61 -15.38 18.41
N GLY A 374 -20.30 -14.14 18.05
CA GLY A 374 -20.05 -13.75 16.67
C GLY A 374 -18.87 -14.49 16.05
N ALA A 375 -17.77 -14.66 16.81
CA ALA A 375 -16.62 -15.45 16.37
C ALA A 375 -16.98 -16.93 16.11
N ALA A 376 -17.82 -17.54 16.95
CA ALA A 376 -18.29 -18.91 16.75
C ALA A 376 -19.15 -19.04 15.46
N GLN A 377 -20.00 -18.05 15.16
CA GLN A 377 -20.76 -17.99 13.92
C GLN A 377 -19.84 -17.79 12.70
N ALA A 378 -18.90 -16.85 12.79
CA ALA A 378 -17.93 -16.60 11.73
C ALA A 378 -17.11 -17.86 11.40
N ARG A 379 -16.67 -18.59 12.43
CA ARG A 379 -15.96 -19.87 12.30
C ARG A 379 -16.75 -20.89 11.47
N GLN A 380 -18.06 -21.02 11.71
CA GLN A 380 -18.93 -21.93 10.95
C GLN A 380 -18.98 -21.56 9.46
N THR A 381 -19.19 -20.27 9.17
CA THR A 381 -19.25 -19.75 7.79
C THR A 381 -17.92 -19.93 7.07
N LEU A 382 -16.81 -19.54 7.72
CA LEU A 382 -15.47 -19.60 7.14
C LEU A 382 -15.00 -21.05 6.91
N ALA A 383 -15.32 -21.97 7.83
CA ALA A 383 -15.03 -23.38 7.64
C ALA A 383 -15.77 -23.96 6.42
N THR A 384 -17.01 -23.54 6.19
CA THR A 384 -17.80 -23.96 5.01
C THR A 384 -17.19 -23.42 3.71
N LEU A 385 -16.79 -22.15 3.70
CA LEU A 385 -16.12 -21.53 2.54
C LEU A 385 -14.75 -22.17 2.25
N LEU A 386 -14.01 -22.56 3.29
CA LEU A 386 -12.70 -23.20 3.11
C LEU A 386 -12.83 -24.62 2.54
N GLN A 387 -13.95 -25.31 2.75
CA GLN A 387 -14.21 -26.60 2.09
C GLN A 387 -14.37 -26.46 0.57
N THR A 388 -14.96 -25.36 0.10
CA THR A 388 -15.12 -25.10 -1.34
C THR A 388 -13.87 -24.49 -1.96
N ARG A 389 -13.03 -23.81 -1.16
CA ARG A 389 -11.80 -23.15 -1.59
C ARG A 389 -10.62 -23.50 -0.65
N PRO A 390 -10.11 -24.74 -0.68
CA PRO A 390 -9.13 -25.23 0.31
C PRO A 390 -7.79 -24.46 0.29
N ASP A 391 -7.38 -23.92 -0.85
CA ASP A 391 -6.09 -23.23 -1.02
C ASP A 391 -6.15 -21.71 -0.72
N ASN A 392 -7.28 -21.20 -0.22
CA ASN A 392 -7.45 -19.76 -0.01
C ASN A 392 -6.89 -19.31 1.36
N LEU A 393 -5.76 -18.59 1.31
CA LEU A 393 -5.07 -18.10 2.51
C LEU A 393 -5.92 -17.13 3.35
N TRP A 394 -6.71 -16.27 2.71
CA TRP A 394 -7.55 -15.27 3.39
C TRP A 394 -8.62 -15.92 4.26
N LEU A 395 -9.27 -16.97 3.73
CA LEU A 395 -10.23 -17.79 4.45
C LEU A 395 -9.55 -18.57 5.58
N ALA A 396 -8.39 -19.17 5.32
CA ALA A 396 -7.67 -19.95 6.33
C ALA A 396 -7.22 -19.10 7.52
N LEU A 397 -6.71 -17.89 7.27
CA LEU A 397 -6.33 -16.94 8.32
C LEU A 397 -7.55 -16.41 9.07
N GLY A 398 -8.61 -16.02 8.36
CA GLY A 398 -9.87 -15.57 8.99
C GLY A 398 -10.49 -16.67 9.86
N LEU A 399 -10.42 -17.93 9.44
CA LEU A 399 -10.90 -19.06 10.23
C LEU A 399 -10.08 -19.25 11.51
N GLY A 400 -8.75 -19.13 11.42
CA GLY A 400 -7.87 -19.18 12.59
C GLY A 400 -8.12 -18.02 13.58
N GLU A 401 -8.34 -16.81 13.07
CA GLU A 401 -8.76 -15.64 13.88
C GLU A 401 -10.09 -15.94 14.60
N ALA A 402 -11.07 -16.50 13.88
CA ALA A 402 -12.38 -16.85 14.43
C ALA A 402 -12.30 -17.98 15.49
N GLU A 403 -11.48 -19.00 15.26
CA GLU A 403 -11.20 -20.08 16.22
C GLU A 403 -10.59 -19.52 17.51
N SER A 404 -9.59 -18.63 17.41
CA SER A 404 -8.98 -17.97 18.57
C SER A 404 -10.03 -17.18 19.38
N ARG A 405 -10.78 -16.30 18.71
CA ARG A 405 -11.79 -15.44 19.36
C ARG A 405 -13.01 -16.20 19.89
N ALA A 406 -13.32 -17.38 19.34
CA ALA A 406 -14.33 -18.28 19.88
C ALA A 406 -13.85 -19.02 21.16
N GLY A 407 -12.56 -18.87 21.53
CA GLY A 407 -11.92 -19.53 22.66
C GLY A 407 -11.43 -20.94 22.34
N GLN A 408 -11.19 -21.26 21.07
CA GLN A 408 -10.65 -22.54 20.59
C GLN A 408 -9.15 -22.43 20.30
N ALA A 409 -8.38 -21.92 21.26
CA ALA A 409 -6.95 -21.62 21.10
C ALA A 409 -6.12 -22.80 20.58
N ALA A 410 -6.39 -24.03 21.04
CA ALA A 410 -5.69 -25.22 20.57
C ALA A 410 -5.93 -25.51 19.07
N GLN A 411 -7.16 -25.29 18.58
CA GLN A 411 -7.48 -25.46 17.15
C GLN A 411 -6.82 -24.38 16.31
N ALA A 412 -6.92 -23.12 16.76
CA ALA A 412 -6.23 -22.00 16.11
C ALA A 412 -4.72 -22.25 16.03
N ASN A 413 -4.07 -22.64 17.13
CA ASN A 413 -2.65 -22.95 17.16
C ASN A 413 -2.29 -24.05 16.15
N SER A 414 -3.00 -25.17 16.16
CA SER A 414 -2.77 -26.27 15.20
C SER A 414 -2.88 -25.82 13.74
N ARG A 415 -3.88 -24.98 13.44
CA ARG A 415 -4.09 -24.42 12.09
C ARG A 415 -2.94 -23.51 11.67
N PHE A 416 -2.54 -22.56 12.50
CA PHE A 416 -1.44 -21.65 12.15
C PHE A 416 -0.10 -22.37 12.03
N GLU A 417 0.13 -23.40 12.84
CA GLU A 417 1.31 -24.25 12.69
C GLU A 417 1.32 -24.99 11.35
N GLN A 418 0.16 -25.45 10.88
CA GLN A 418 0.03 -26.01 9.54
C GLN A 418 0.31 -24.96 8.47
N LEU A 419 -0.30 -23.78 8.57
CA LEU A 419 -0.09 -22.68 7.63
C LEU A 419 1.37 -22.23 7.56
N LEU A 420 2.10 -22.24 8.68
CA LEU A 420 3.54 -21.94 8.69
C LEU A 420 4.36 -23.04 8.03
N ARG A 421 3.95 -24.30 8.10
CA ARG A 421 4.63 -25.39 7.36
C ARG A 421 4.39 -25.28 5.86
N GLU A 422 3.18 -24.89 5.46
CA GLU A 422 2.78 -24.70 4.06
C GLU A 422 3.36 -23.39 3.48
N HIS A 423 3.51 -22.36 4.31
CA HIS A 423 3.96 -21.03 3.92
C HIS A 423 5.05 -20.47 4.87
N PRO A 424 6.26 -21.07 4.89
CA PRO A 424 7.29 -20.78 5.91
C PRO A 424 7.81 -19.34 5.93
N ASN A 425 7.66 -18.59 4.84
CA ASN A 425 8.09 -17.19 4.73
C ASN A 425 6.92 -16.21 4.61
N SER A 426 5.68 -16.65 4.82
CA SER A 426 4.51 -15.78 4.71
C SER A 426 4.42 -14.83 5.91
N ARG A 427 4.69 -13.54 5.66
CA ARG A 427 4.57 -12.48 6.65
C ARG A 427 3.14 -12.38 7.21
N PRO A 428 2.07 -12.41 6.40
CA PRO A 428 0.70 -12.43 6.92
C PRO A 428 0.43 -13.57 7.92
N VAL A 429 0.89 -14.79 7.61
CA VAL A 429 0.71 -15.95 8.51
C VAL A 429 1.46 -15.74 9.83
N ALA A 430 2.75 -15.40 9.75
CA ALA A 430 3.58 -15.24 10.95
C ALA A 430 3.09 -14.09 11.84
N LEU A 431 2.74 -12.95 11.23
CA LEU A 431 2.25 -11.80 11.96
C LEU A 431 0.90 -12.12 12.60
N THR A 432 -0.08 -12.66 11.87
CA THR A 432 -1.41 -12.96 12.43
C THR A 432 -1.32 -14.02 13.53
N TYR A 433 -0.47 -15.03 13.39
CA TYR A 433 -0.27 -16.01 14.45
C TYR A 433 0.38 -15.41 15.69
N ALA A 434 1.35 -14.51 15.52
CA ALA A 434 2.00 -13.83 16.63
C ALA A 434 1.00 -13.00 17.45
N GLU A 435 0.04 -12.34 16.78
CA GLU A 435 -1.05 -11.63 17.46
C GLU A 435 -1.86 -12.60 18.33
N ILE A 436 -2.29 -13.72 17.75
CA ILE A 436 -3.10 -14.73 18.45
C ILE A 436 -2.36 -15.32 19.65
N LEU A 437 -1.05 -15.56 19.54
CA LEU A 437 -0.22 -16.02 20.66
C LEU A 437 -0.05 -14.93 21.73
N ASN A 438 0.13 -13.67 21.32
CA ASN A 438 0.23 -12.55 22.24
C ASN A 438 -1.07 -12.29 23.02
N GLU A 439 -2.23 -12.48 22.37
CA GLU A 439 -3.56 -12.41 22.99
C GLU A 439 -3.78 -13.53 24.04
N GLN A 440 -3.16 -14.70 23.86
CA GLN A 440 -3.22 -15.79 24.85
C GLN A 440 -2.50 -15.42 26.16
N GLY A 441 -1.50 -14.56 26.10
CA GLY A 441 -0.86 -13.95 27.27
C GLY A 441 -0.02 -14.88 28.16
N SER A 442 0.22 -16.13 27.75
CA SER A 442 1.08 -17.06 28.50
C SER A 442 2.56 -16.90 28.14
N ARG A 443 3.45 -17.33 29.03
CA ARG A 443 4.89 -17.30 28.80
C ARG A 443 5.30 -18.22 27.64
N GLU A 444 4.67 -19.39 27.56
CA GLU A 444 4.91 -20.37 26.49
C GLU A 444 4.49 -19.80 25.13
N ALA A 445 3.34 -19.11 25.08
CA ALA A 445 2.87 -18.45 23.86
C ALA A 445 3.83 -17.33 23.43
N GLY A 446 4.32 -16.52 24.38
CA GLY A 446 5.34 -15.50 24.14
C GLY A 446 6.64 -16.08 23.58
N GLN A 447 7.18 -17.13 24.19
CA GLN A 447 8.39 -17.82 23.71
C GLN A 447 8.21 -18.36 22.29
N ARG A 448 7.03 -18.93 22.01
CA ARG A 448 6.69 -19.45 20.70
C ARG A 448 6.60 -18.34 19.65
N ALA A 449 5.92 -17.25 19.96
CA ALA A 449 5.79 -16.11 19.06
C ALA A 449 7.15 -15.46 18.79
N GLN A 450 7.98 -15.30 19.82
CA GLN A 450 9.33 -14.75 19.70
C GLN A 450 10.21 -15.62 18.80
N ALA A 451 10.20 -16.95 18.99
CA ALA A 451 10.98 -17.89 18.18
C ALA A 451 10.58 -17.85 16.70
N MET A 452 9.28 -17.71 16.42
CA MET A 452 8.75 -17.60 15.06
C MET A 452 9.11 -16.26 14.39
N LEU A 453 9.03 -15.14 15.12
CA LEU A 453 9.25 -13.81 14.55
C LEU A 453 10.73 -13.48 14.37
N ARG A 454 11.62 -14.03 15.21
CA ARG A 454 13.05 -13.69 15.22
C ARG A 454 13.75 -13.84 13.85
N PRO A 455 13.53 -14.89 13.05
CA PRO A 455 14.12 -15.01 11.72
C PRO A 455 13.71 -13.88 10.76
N LEU A 456 12.51 -13.33 10.94
CA LEU A 456 11.95 -12.28 10.07
C LEU A 456 12.45 -10.88 10.41
N LEU A 457 13.15 -10.69 11.54
CA LEU A 457 13.64 -9.40 12.02
C LEU A 457 14.51 -8.66 10.99
N SER A 458 15.31 -9.39 10.20
CA SER A 458 16.17 -8.81 9.17
C SER A 458 15.39 -8.17 8.02
N GLN A 459 14.21 -8.69 7.70
CA GLN A 459 13.37 -8.24 6.58
C GLN A 459 12.24 -7.31 7.04
N SER A 460 11.73 -7.52 8.26
CA SER A 460 10.55 -6.84 8.80
C SER A 460 10.89 -5.86 9.94
N GLY A 461 12.18 -5.61 10.22
CA GLY A 461 12.59 -4.73 11.31
C GLY A 461 12.11 -3.28 11.19
N ASN A 462 11.80 -2.82 9.97
CA ASN A 462 11.25 -1.47 9.72
C ASN A 462 9.72 -1.45 9.66
N ASP A 463 9.04 -2.56 9.98
CA ASP A 463 7.58 -2.66 10.05
C ASP A 463 7.11 -2.47 11.51
N PRO A 464 6.29 -1.44 11.81
CA PRO A 464 5.82 -1.20 13.16
C PRO A 464 4.91 -2.30 13.70
N VAL A 465 4.08 -2.94 12.86
CA VAL A 465 3.22 -4.05 13.31
C VAL A 465 4.07 -5.23 13.72
N PHE A 466 5.10 -5.54 12.94
CA PHE A 466 6.08 -6.55 13.30
C PHE A 466 6.75 -6.21 14.62
N GLN A 467 7.26 -4.99 14.78
CA GLN A 467 7.97 -4.57 16.00
C GLN A 467 7.07 -4.62 17.23
N GLN A 468 5.82 -4.17 17.12
CA GLN A 468 4.84 -4.22 18.21
C GLN A 468 4.54 -5.66 18.64
N ARG A 469 4.31 -6.57 17.67
CA ARG A 469 4.04 -7.98 17.95
C ARG A 469 5.27 -8.69 18.51
N TYR A 470 6.45 -8.37 18.01
CA TYR A 470 7.71 -8.92 18.51
C TYR A 470 8.05 -8.42 19.92
N ALA A 471 7.76 -7.15 20.22
CA ALA A 471 7.94 -6.56 21.53
C ALA A 471 7.05 -7.27 22.57
N ARG A 472 5.75 -7.42 22.27
CA ARG A 472 4.80 -8.12 23.14
C ARG A 472 5.17 -9.58 23.34
N ALA A 473 5.59 -10.26 22.27
CA ALA A 473 6.05 -11.66 22.35
C ALA A 473 7.28 -11.79 23.26
N SER A 474 8.25 -10.89 23.11
CA SER A 474 9.47 -10.88 23.93
C SER A 474 9.17 -10.56 25.40
N GLU A 475 8.24 -9.65 25.66
CA GLU A 475 7.77 -9.32 27.01
C GLU A 475 7.16 -10.55 27.68
N LEU A 476 6.22 -11.23 27.01
CA LEU A 476 5.59 -12.46 27.50
C LEU A 476 6.61 -13.59 27.71
N ALA A 477 7.63 -13.70 26.85
CA ALA A 477 8.69 -14.68 27.01
C ALA A 477 9.59 -14.42 28.25
N GLY A 478 9.58 -13.19 28.77
CA GLY A 478 10.43 -12.72 29.86
C GLY A 478 11.75 -12.08 29.40
N ASP A 479 11.87 -11.75 28.11
CA ASP A 479 13.04 -11.07 27.54
C ASP A 479 12.83 -9.55 27.55
N SER A 480 13.05 -8.95 28.72
CA SER A 480 12.78 -7.53 28.98
C SER A 480 13.65 -6.59 28.13
N VAL A 481 14.87 -7.01 27.79
CA VAL A 481 15.78 -6.21 26.95
C VAL A 481 15.25 -6.16 25.52
N ARG A 482 14.94 -7.31 24.91
CA ARG A 482 14.39 -7.34 23.54
C ARG A 482 13.02 -6.68 23.46
N ALA A 483 12.18 -6.89 24.47
CA ALA A 483 10.88 -6.22 24.54
C ALA A 483 11.04 -4.69 24.50
N SER A 484 11.92 -4.15 25.35
CA SER A 484 12.16 -2.69 25.42
C SER A 484 12.76 -2.13 24.12
N GLU A 485 13.70 -2.84 23.49
CA GLU A 485 14.25 -2.44 22.18
C GLU A 485 13.16 -2.37 21.11
N ALA A 486 12.33 -3.41 21.03
CA ALA A 486 11.29 -3.53 20.02
C ALA A 486 10.12 -2.56 20.25
N TYR A 487 9.73 -2.31 21.51
CA TYR A 487 8.73 -1.27 21.83
C TYR A 487 9.23 0.13 21.46
N ALA A 488 10.52 0.41 21.69
CA ALA A 488 11.10 1.69 21.31
C ALA A 488 11.09 1.85 19.78
N GLU A 489 11.43 0.80 19.04
CA GLU A 489 11.40 0.83 17.58
C GLU A 489 9.96 0.99 17.05
N ALA A 490 9.00 0.24 17.60
CA ALA A 490 7.59 0.36 17.27
C ALA A 490 7.05 1.78 17.51
N ALA A 491 7.44 2.42 18.62
CA ALA A 491 7.08 3.80 18.92
C ALA A 491 7.67 4.78 17.89
N PHE A 492 8.94 4.63 17.54
CA PHE A 492 9.57 5.47 16.52
C PHE A 492 8.88 5.31 15.16
N LEU A 493 8.68 4.08 14.70
CA LEU A 493 8.03 3.77 13.42
C LEU A 493 6.54 4.15 13.36
N SER A 494 5.92 4.38 14.53
CA SER A 494 4.55 4.86 14.68
C SER A 494 4.45 6.38 14.89
N GLY A 495 5.54 7.13 14.64
CA GLY A 495 5.52 8.59 14.76
C GLY A 495 5.60 9.12 16.18
N ARG A 496 6.06 8.31 17.12
CA ARG A 496 6.24 8.68 18.54
C ARG A 496 7.72 8.63 18.95
N PRO A 497 8.58 9.48 18.35
CA PRO A 497 10.01 9.43 18.58
C PRO A 497 10.40 9.86 20.01
N GLU A 498 9.61 10.71 20.68
CA GLU A 498 9.85 11.07 22.08
C GLU A 498 9.67 9.86 23.01
N GLN A 499 8.57 9.12 22.83
CA GLN A 499 8.32 7.89 23.58
C GLN A 499 9.42 6.86 23.32
N SER A 500 9.84 6.70 22.06
CA SER A 500 10.98 5.84 21.70
C SER A 500 12.26 6.23 22.43
N LEU A 501 12.62 7.52 22.42
CA LEU A 501 13.81 8.03 23.08
C LEU A 501 13.78 7.79 24.59
N MET A 502 12.63 8.02 25.25
CA MET A 502 12.46 7.76 26.67
C MET A 502 12.64 6.27 27.00
N GLN A 503 12.07 5.38 26.19
CA GLN A 503 12.22 3.93 26.39
C GLN A 503 13.68 3.48 26.22
N LEU A 504 14.39 3.99 25.22
CA LEU A 504 15.81 3.68 25.01
C LEU A 504 16.68 4.20 26.15
N GLN A 505 16.42 5.42 26.65
CA GLN A 505 17.12 5.98 27.79
C GLN A 505 16.89 5.17 29.08
N ALA A 506 15.66 4.68 29.29
CA ALA A 506 15.35 3.77 30.40
C ALA A 506 16.08 2.43 30.24
N LEU A 507 16.06 1.86 29.03
CA LEU A 507 16.75 0.60 28.71
C LEU A 507 18.27 0.70 28.92
N LYS A 508 18.89 1.83 28.57
CA LYS A 508 20.33 2.07 28.81
C LYS A 508 20.71 1.93 30.29
N ARG A 509 19.78 2.18 31.22
CA ARG A 509 20.02 2.05 32.68
C ARG A 509 19.81 0.62 33.18
N ASN A 510 19.30 -0.29 32.35
CA ASN A 510 19.05 -1.68 32.74
C ASN A 510 20.38 -2.45 32.94
N PRO A 511 20.62 -3.08 34.10
CA PRO A 511 21.83 -3.85 34.35
C PRO A 511 21.92 -5.13 33.51
N ALA A 512 20.80 -5.65 33.01
CA ALA A 512 20.78 -6.82 32.12
C ALA A 512 21.26 -6.52 30.69
N LEU A 513 21.47 -5.23 30.35
CA LEU A 513 21.95 -4.82 29.03
C LEU A 513 23.47 -5.03 28.93
N ASP A 514 23.88 -5.95 28.06
CA ASP A 514 25.28 -6.25 27.77
C ASP A 514 25.99 -5.09 27.04
N TYR A 515 27.31 -5.19 26.90
CA TYR A 515 28.12 -4.14 26.26
C TYR A 515 27.69 -3.85 24.82
N VAL A 516 27.39 -4.90 24.03
CA VAL A 516 27.00 -4.78 22.63
C VAL A 516 25.60 -4.17 22.49
N GLY A 517 24.66 -4.59 23.33
CA GLY A 517 23.31 -4.00 23.42
C GLY A 517 23.37 -2.53 23.82
N ARG A 518 24.22 -2.18 24.80
CA ARG A 518 24.42 -0.79 25.22
C ARG A 518 24.93 0.09 24.08
N ALA A 519 25.94 -0.36 23.33
CA ALA A 519 26.44 0.36 22.16
C ALA A 519 25.37 0.55 21.08
N ARG A 520 24.52 -0.46 20.85
CA ARG A 520 23.40 -0.39 19.90
C ARG A 520 22.32 0.60 20.35
N VAL A 521 21.95 0.56 21.63
CA VAL A 521 20.97 1.49 22.22
C VAL A 521 21.50 2.92 22.14
N ASP A 522 22.79 3.13 22.44
CA ASP A 522 23.43 4.45 22.31
C ASP A 522 23.41 4.98 20.88
N ALA A 523 23.78 4.16 19.90
CA ALA A 523 23.71 4.53 18.50
C ALA A 523 22.27 4.84 18.05
N ARG A 524 21.26 4.12 18.57
CA ARG A 524 19.86 4.37 18.25
C ARG A 524 19.34 5.67 18.88
N ILE A 525 19.74 5.97 20.13
CA ILE A 525 19.45 7.24 20.81
C ILE A 525 20.02 8.40 19.98
N GLU A 526 21.27 8.30 19.55
CA GLU A 526 21.92 9.32 18.72
C GLU A 526 21.17 9.54 17.40
N ALA A 527 20.72 8.47 16.75
CA ALA A 527 19.97 8.55 15.50
C ALA A 527 18.57 9.21 15.64
N ILE A 528 17.88 9.02 16.77
CA ILE A 528 16.51 9.54 16.98
C ILE A 528 16.51 10.96 17.56
N THR A 529 17.54 11.32 18.32
CA THR A 529 17.62 12.61 19.04
C THR A 529 17.38 13.84 18.16
N PRO A 530 17.96 13.95 16.95
CA PRO A 530 17.72 15.10 16.06
C PRO A 530 16.23 15.27 15.69
N THR A 531 15.53 14.17 15.41
CA THR A 531 14.09 14.20 15.09
C THR A 531 13.26 14.71 16.27
N VAL A 532 13.57 14.27 17.49
CA VAL A 532 12.90 14.73 18.71
C VAL A 532 13.14 16.23 18.95
N LEU A 533 14.38 16.69 18.80
CA LEU A 533 14.72 18.09 18.99
C LEU A 533 13.99 19.00 17.98
N GLU A 534 13.86 18.56 16.73
CA GLU A 534 13.13 19.31 15.70
C GLU A 534 11.62 19.37 15.99
N LEU A 535 11.00 18.26 16.41
CA LEU A 535 9.57 18.26 16.80
C LEU A 535 9.30 19.21 17.98
N ARG A 536 10.17 19.19 19.00
CA ARG A 536 10.09 20.12 20.14
C ARG A 536 10.21 21.58 19.70
N ARG A 537 11.13 21.86 18.77
CA ARG A 537 11.29 23.21 18.20
C ARG A 537 10.04 23.67 17.47
N GLN A 538 9.32 22.76 16.83
CA GLN A 538 8.05 23.02 16.14
C GLN A 538 6.84 23.06 17.09
N GLY A 539 7.04 22.84 18.40
CA GLY A 539 5.97 22.84 19.39
C GLY A 539 5.09 21.58 19.36
N VAL A 540 5.52 20.53 18.65
CA VAL A 540 4.84 19.24 18.61
C VAL A 540 5.29 18.43 19.82
N GLN A 541 4.34 18.08 20.70
CA GLN A 541 4.57 17.24 21.88
C GLN A 541 3.71 15.97 21.79
N ASP A 542 4.21 14.86 22.33
CA ASP A 542 3.43 13.61 22.38
C ASP A 542 2.31 13.76 23.44
N PRO A 543 1.02 13.78 23.04
CA PRO A 543 -0.10 14.03 23.95
C PRO A 543 -0.29 12.95 25.02
N ASP A 544 0.32 11.78 24.86
CA ASP A 544 0.26 10.71 25.87
C ASP A 544 1.32 10.89 26.97
N LEU A 545 2.35 11.73 26.76
CA LEU A 545 3.34 12.01 27.79
C LEU A 545 2.79 12.92 28.90
N ASP A 546 1.81 13.77 28.56
CA ASP A 546 1.14 14.68 29.51
C ASP A 546 -0.01 14.01 30.28
N ARG A 547 -0.42 12.79 29.91
CA ARG A 547 -1.49 12.03 30.60
C ARG A 547 -1.00 11.23 31.82
N ARG A 548 0.21 11.48 32.31
CA ARG A 548 0.81 10.75 33.44
C ARG A 548 0.59 11.42 34.79
#